data_AF-A0A6C0BR70-F1
#
_entry.id   AF-A0A6C0BR70-F1
#
_cell.length_a   1.000
_cell.length_b   1.000
_cell.length_c   1.000
_cell.angle_alpha   90.00
_cell.angle_beta   90.00
_cell.angle_gamma   90.00
#
_symmetry.space_group_name_H-M   'P 1'
#
loop_
_entity.id
_entity.type
_entity.pdbx_description
1 polymer ?
#
loop_
_entity_poly.entity_id
_entity_poly.type
_entity_poly.pdbx_seq_one_letter_code
_entity_poly.pdbx_strand_id
1 'polypeptide(L)'
;MFGIGKNTNNKIGDISFLTFYSVVLARLAYFTNINFLSVYLETFGENKIIPKILTDKIRDAVSEGKDLFNDDVVLNDYLSGPKNHTVNFSPVMVNFIDDKDNENDVKHAGIAPGSGSNVTVNNEIFEKEGMKHIDFYDMAKKINLVNTAAVHNKYQKKDENKIEFKDNEPFNSIPQSRVKYYSIANDSYGGTFILADTNIPNAIFVIFRGTYSAKSAGTYTRPDSLVPQSGRAGQGHKYLYGISNITYSTLHNIMSCINDLVTFLGKESEEKSIQIITTGHSLGGGLATTFSLIFNGRLEEFQVLLPDLKAIKSEIYTVSVAAPRVLATETSEAFCDLTTPKNEGDDAIPKIHFRRIAARGDPVPGLPPSGPKSTGFRHPCEMDKDKKSSPNYERHKQTYRHITGAIDTKLNINYNEDVDADNVRRRHYAPNPIKHTTYLKIKFTNAVELMGFAASSLPTRFKKPSQQSETTTIKGESVTRLITGEATNQDNMAYGMNVMKTADLRMGTDDREADDKKLIGFFNTVKNNMKTLSHDHTELHKVQFEENELHKLSAEASGTQAEAAPVEAPAPAPAAPAPAAGGAKKRRRTQKKKATKKRKAMKKRRKTMKKRRKTIKKRKGTKRRQQK
;
A
#
# COMPACT_ATOMS: atom_id res chain seq x y z
N MET A 1 15.47 30.34 35.02
CA MET A 1 14.28 29.58 34.59
C MET A 1 13.38 30.52 33.81
N PHE A 2 13.48 30.52 32.48
CA PHE A 2 12.50 31.21 31.64
C PHE A 2 11.38 30.20 31.36
N GLY A 3 10.19 30.48 31.92
CA GLY A 3 8.99 29.74 31.60
C GLY A 3 8.65 29.95 30.13
N ILE A 4 9.00 28.99 29.28
CA ILE A 4 8.48 28.91 27.93
C ILE A 4 6.98 28.59 28.09
N GLY A 5 6.13 29.59 27.90
CA GLY A 5 4.70 29.39 27.81
C GLY A 5 4.42 28.30 26.78
N LYS A 6 3.68 27.25 27.18
CA LYS A 6 3.16 26.26 26.25
C LYS A 6 2.31 27.02 25.23
N ASN A 7 2.76 27.09 23.98
CA ASN A 7 1.93 27.61 22.89
C ASN A 7 0.69 26.71 22.81
N THR A 8 -0.50 27.30 22.89
CA THR A 8 -1.80 26.61 22.83
C THR A 8 -2.20 26.26 21.38
N ASN A 9 -1.29 26.38 20.42
CA ASN A 9 -1.53 26.16 18.99
C ASN A 9 -1.21 24.72 18.53
N ASN A 10 -1.15 23.77 19.47
CA ASN A 10 -0.57 22.43 19.25
C ASN A 10 -1.60 21.40 18.75
N LYS A 11 -2.53 21.81 17.89
CA LYS A 11 -3.65 20.97 17.46
C LYS A 11 -3.39 20.27 16.12
N ILE A 12 -3.75 18.99 16.02
CA ILE A 12 -3.73 18.23 14.77
C ILE A 12 -5.13 18.30 14.16
N GLY A 13 -5.44 19.36 13.43
CA GLY A 13 -6.76 19.46 12.80
C GLY A 13 -6.84 20.26 11.52
N ASP A 14 -5.79 20.96 11.11
CA ASP A 14 -5.72 21.62 9.79
C ASP A 14 -5.48 20.61 8.64
N ILE A 15 -6.18 19.48 8.74
CA ILE A 15 -6.23 18.37 7.82
C ILE A 15 -7.64 17.81 7.85
N SER A 16 -8.12 17.29 6.73
CA SER A 16 -9.46 16.71 6.70
C SER A 16 -9.55 15.43 7.53
N PHE A 17 -10.73 15.10 8.04
CA PHE A 17 -10.98 13.82 8.71
C PHE A 17 -10.65 12.63 7.81
N LEU A 18 -10.99 12.68 6.51
CA LEU A 18 -10.61 11.64 5.56
C LEU A 18 -9.09 11.46 5.48
N THR A 19 -8.33 12.55 5.57
CA THR A 19 -6.87 12.51 5.56
C THR A 19 -6.35 11.78 6.80
N PHE A 20 -6.84 12.12 8.00
CA PHE A 20 -6.48 11.43 9.24
C PHE A 20 -6.86 9.94 9.19
N TYR A 21 -8.11 9.64 8.82
CA TYR A 21 -8.63 8.29 8.64
C TYR A 21 -7.74 7.45 7.70
N SER A 22 -7.32 8.04 6.59
CA SER A 22 -6.46 7.38 5.60
C SER A 22 -5.03 7.14 6.09
N VAL A 23 -4.48 8.00 6.96
CA VAL A 23 -3.18 7.76 7.62
C VAL A 23 -3.27 6.60 8.60
N VAL A 24 -4.36 6.51 9.36
CA VAL A 24 -4.63 5.38 10.25
C VAL A 24 -4.71 4.09 9.43
N LEU A 25 -5.53 4.03 8.39
CA LEU A 25 -5.59 2.86 7.48
C LEU A 25 -4.22 2.49 6.88
N ALA A 26 -3.45 3.47 6.42
CA ALA A 26 -2.11 3.23 5.90
C ALA A 26 -1.18 2.60 6.95
N ARG A 27 -1.37 2.90 8.24
CA ARG A 27 -0.65 2.25 9.34
C ARG A 27 -1.14 0.82 9.58
N LEU A 28 -2.43 0.56 9.44
CA LEU A 28 -2.99 -0.78 9.64
C LEU A 28 -2.37 -1.80 8.67
N ALA A 29 -2.11 -1.41 7.42
CA ALA A 29 -1.54 -2.29 6.39
C ALA A 29 -0.15 -2.89 6.72
N TYR A 30 0.51 -2.43 7.79
CA TYR A 30 1.76 -3.03 8.26
C TYR A 30 1.58 -4.19 9.22
N PHE A 31 0.39 -4.41 9.76
CA PHE A 31 0.09 -5.54 10.61
C PHE A 31 -0.04 -6.83 9.80
N THR A 32 0.06 -7.96 10.51
CA THR A 32 -0.35 -9.25 9.96
C THR A 32 -1.84 -9.21 9.62
N ASN A 33 -2.30 -10.10 8.74
CA ASN A 33 -3.70 -10.10 8.32
C ASN A 33 -4.68 -10.30 9.51
N ILE A 34 -4.29 -11.13 10.49
CA ILE A 34 -5.06 -11.31 11.73
C ILE A 34 -5.10 -10.00 12.53
N ASN A 35 -3.93 -9.42 12.81
CA ASN A 35 -3.84 -8.18 13.57
C ASN A 35 -4.49 -6.99 12.83
N PHE A 36 -4.52 -6.99 11.50
CA PHE A 36 -5.16 -5.94 10.70
C PHE A 36 -6.65 -5.82 11.06
N LEU A 37 -7.38 -6.93 11.06
CA LEU A 37 -8.83 -6.92 11.32
C LEU A 37 -9.12 -6.59 12.78
N SER A 38 -8.39 -7.19 13.73
CA SER A 38 -8.57 -6.86 15.16
C SER A 38 -8.26 -5.39 15.46
N VAL A 39 -7.18 -4.83 14.90
CA VAL A 39 -6.86 -3.40 15.07
C VAL A 39 -7.91 -2.52 14.40
N TYR A 40 -8.41 -2.91 13.22
CA TYR A 40 -9.49 -2.20 12.54
C TYR A 40 -10.73 -2.14 13.41
N LEU A 41 -11.17 -3.27 13.96
CA LEU A 41 -12.34 -3.36 14.82
C LEU A 41 -12.16 -2.64 16.16
N GLU A 42 -10.95 -2.58 16.74
CA GLU A 42 -10.67 -1.75 17.93
C GLU A 42 -10.63 -0.24 17.64
N THR A 43 -10.40 0.13 16.38
CA THR A 43 -10.24 1.54 15.99
C THR A 43 -11.54 2.14 15.46
N PHE A 44 -12.24 1.40 14.59
CA PHE A 44 -13.42 1.87 13.82
C PHE A 44 -14.71 1.12 14.18
N GLY A 45 -14.68 0.23 15.18
CA GLY A 45 -15.87 -0.48 15.67
C GLY A 45 -16.91 0.44 16.31
N GLU A 46 -18.03 -0.13 16.74
CA GLU A 46 -19.01 0.62 17.54
C GLU A 46 -18.45 0.94 18.93
N ASN A 47 -18.66 2.17 19.39
CA ASN A 47 -18.11 2.67 20.67
C ASN A 47 -16.58 2.48 20.78
N LYS A 48 -15.86 2.74 19.68
CA LYS A 48 -14.40 2.66 19.59
C LYS A 48 -13.74 4.04 19.42
N ILE A 49 -12.43 4.04 19.20
CA ILE A 49 -11.61 5.26 19.22
C ILE A 49 -12.12 6.29 18.21
N ILE A 50 -12.36 5.88 16.96
CA ILE A 50 -13.04 6.70 15.97
C ILE A 50 -14.54 6.46 16.11
N PRO A 51 -15.31 7.46 16.57
CA PRO A 51 -16.72 7.26 16.87
C PRO A 51 -17.53 7.08 15.60
N LYS A 52 -18.55 6.22 15.66
CA LYS A 52 -19.41 5.87 14.53
C LYS A 52 -20.00 7.09 13.82
N ILE A 53 -20.33 8.15 14.56
CA ILE A 53 -20.85 9.40 13.99
C ILE A 53 -19.90 10.02 12.95
N LEU A 54 -18.58 9.90 13.10
CA LEU A 54 -17.63 10.41 12.10
C LEU A 54 -17.56 9.51 10.86
N THR A 55 -17.66 8.19 11.03
CA THR A 55 -17.76 7.28 9.88
C THR A 55 -19.08 7.43 9.14
N ASP A 56 -20.17 7.70 9.87
CA ASP A 56 -21.47 8.06 9.31
C ASP A 56 -21.36 9.34 8.47
N LYS A 57 -20.57 10.34 8.89
CA LYS A 57 -20.32 11.54 8.08
C LYS A 57 -19.59 11.25 6.76
N ILE A 58 -18.66 10.28 6.71
CA ILE A 58 -18.07 9.82 5.44
C ILE A 58 -19.15 9.20 4.56
N ARG A 59 -19.98 8.31 5.12
CA ARG A 59 -21.09 7.69 4.39
C ARG A 59 -22.01 8.76 3.82
N ASP A 60 -22.50 9.68 4.64
CA ASP A 60 -23.46 10.70 4.23
C ASP A 60 -22.85 11.59 3.13
N ALA A 61 -21.61 12.01 3.30
CA ALA A 61 -20.90 12.81 2.29
C ALA A 61 -20.73 12.09 0.95
N VAL A 62 -20.43 10.78 0.95
CA VAL A 62 -20.36 10.01 -0.30
C VAL A 62 -21.74 9.90 -0.97
N SER A 63 -22.80 9.63 -0.22
CA SER A 63 -24.17 9.54 -0.74
C SER A 63 -24.64 10.86 -1.35
N GLU A 64 -24.26 11.98 -0.72
CA GLU A 64 -24.64 13.33 -1.14
C GLU A 64 -23.71 13.91 -2.22
N GLY A 65 -22.65 13.19 -2.62
CA GLY A 65 -21.69 13.67 -3.63
C GLY A 65 -20.81 14.83 -3.15
N LYS A 66 -20.62 14.96 -1.84
CA LYS A 66 -19.80 16.01 -1.22
C LYS A 66 -18.31 15.69 -1.32
N ASP A 67 -17.48 16.74 -1.40
CA ASP A 67 -16.01 16.60 -1.34
C ASP A 67 -15.58 16.10 0.04
N LEU A 68 -15.03 14.88 0.10
CA LEU A 68 -14.58 14.26 1.35
C LEU A 68 -13.33 14.92 1.95
N PHE A 69 -12.65 15.82 1.24
CA PHE A 69 -11.57 16.63 1.79
C PHE A 69 -12.03 17.96 2.38
N ASN A 70 -13.33 18.29 2.30
CA ASN A 70 -13.90 19.50 2.86
C ASN A 70 -14.64 19.20 4.18
N ASP A 71 -13.94 19.37 5.30
CA ASP A 71 -14.49 19.07 6.63
C ASP A 71 -15.66 19.97 7.03
N ASP A 72 -15.74 21.22 6.56
CA ASP A 72 -16.89 22.09 6.84
C ASP A 72 -18.18 21.50 6.23
N VAL A 73 -18.04 20.79 5.11
CA VAL A 73 -19.15 20.14 4.40
C VAL A 73 -19.44 18.75 4.99
N VAL A 74 -18.41 17.99 5.33
CA VAL A 74 -18.53 16.62 5.86
C VAL A 74 -18.98 16.63 7.32
N LEU A 75 -18.53 17.59 8.13
CA LEU A 75 -18.67 17.57 9.59
C LEU A 75 -19.54 18.68 10.17
N ASN A 76 -20.24 19.47 9.35
CA ASN A 76 -20.96 20.70 9.77
C ASN A 76 -21.72 20.56 11.10
N ASP A 77 -22.60 19.55 11.23
CA ASP A 77 -23.41 19.35 12.44
C ASP A 77 -22.60 18.83 13.64
N TYR A 78 -21.51 18.10 13.37
CA TYR A 78 -20.64 17.53 14.41
C TYR A 78 -19.81 18.62 15.11
N LEU A 79 -19.46 19.68 14.39
CA LEU A 79 -18.58 20.77 14.83
C LEU A 79 -19.27 21.80 15.76
N SER A 80 -20.44 21.45 16.32
CA SER A 80 -21.28 22.32 17.16
C SER A 80 -20.90 22.34 18.65
N GLY A 81 -19.92 21.56 19.10
CA GLY A 81 -19.39 21.63 20.47
C GLY A 81 -18.49 20.45 20.80
N PRO A 82 -17.62 20.55 21.83
CA PRO A 82 -16.67 19.50 22.19
C PRO A 82 -17.41 18.17 22.39
N LYS A 83 -16.89 17.12 21.75
CA LYS A 83 -17.49 15.79 21.81
C LYS A 83 -16.52 14.87 22.53
N ASN A 84 -16.86 14.52 23.76
CA ASN A 84 -16.22 13.40 24.43
C ASN A 84 -17.07 12.16 24.18
N HIS A 85 -16.43 11.03 23.93
CA HIS A 85 -17.13 9.75 23.87
C HIS A 85 -16.36 8.68 24.63
N THR A 86 -17.10 7.73 25.18
CA THR A 86 -16.53 6.58 25.87
C THR A 86 -16.19 5.49 24.84
N VAL A 87 -14.98 4.96 24.95
CA VAL A 87 -14.48 3.83 24.20
C VAL A 87 -14.58 2.59 25.06
N ASN A 88 -15.16 1.53 24.50
CA ASN A 88 -15.24 0.21 25.12
C ASN A 88 -14.20 -0.71 24.46
N PHE A 89 -13.07 -0.91 25.12
CA PHE A 89 -12.03 -1.82 24.61
C PHE A 89 -12.43 -3.30 24.76
N SER A 90 -11.95 -4.16 23.86
CA SER A 90 -12.12 -5.62 24.03
C SER A 90 -11.38 -6.14 25.27
N PRO A 91 -11.74 -7.33 25.78
CA PRO A 91 -11.02 -7.96 26.90
C PRO A 91 -9.51 -8.06 26.69
N VAL A 92 -9.07 -8.30 25.44
CA VAL A 92 -7.63 -8.33 25.08
C VAL A 92 -6.95 -6.99 25.38
N MET A 93 -7.61 -5.88 25.02
CA MET A 93 -7.07 -4.54 25.26
C MET A 93 -7.16 -4.12 26.72
N VAL A 94 -8.23 -4.49 27.43
CA VAL A 94 -8.34 -4.26 28.88
C VAL A 94 -7.19 -4.94 29.60
N ASN A 95 -6.93 -6.21 29.30
CA ASN A 95 -5.79 -6.95 29.86
C ASN A 95 -4.44 -6.30 29.52
N PHE A 96 -4.29 -5.74 28.32
CA PHE A 96 -3.08 -5.02 27.94
C PHE A 96 -2.89 -3.72 28.74
N ILE A 97 -3.97 -3.00 29.00
CA ILE A 97 -3.98 -1.75 29.77
C ILE A 97 -3.67 -2.01 31.26
N ASP A 98 -4.19 -3.10 31.82
CA ASP A 98 -4.02 -3.45 33.23
C ASP A 98 -2.67 -4.13 33.53
N ASP A 99 -1.95 -4.57 32.50
CA ASP A 99 -0.63 -5.19 32.60
C ASP A 99 0.46 -4.13 32.92
N LYS A 100 1.11 -4.28 34.07
CA LYS A 100 2.14 -3.36 34.59
C LYS A 100 3.33 -3.19 33.64
N ASP A 101 3.62 -4.20 32.82
CA ASP A 101 4.71 -4.11 31.85
C ASP A 101 4.43 -3.06 30.75
N ASN A 102 3.16 -2.65 30.58
CA ASN A 102 2.73 -1.67 29.58
C ASN A 102 2.38 -0.30 30.19
N GLU A 103 2.64 -0.06 31.49
CA GLU A 103 2.25 1.17 32.21
C GLU A 103 2.71 2.45 31.48
N ASN A 104 3.92 2.42 30.91
CA ASN A 104 4.46 3.56 30.16
C ASN A 104 3.63 3.87 28.92
N ASP A 105 3.24 2.87 28.13
CA ASP A 105 2.46 3.08 26.92
C ASP A 105 1.04 3.57 27.24
N VAL A 106 0.42 3.02 28.29
CA VAL A 106 -0.88 3.43 28.83
C VAL A 106 -0.86 4.89 29.31
N LYS A 107 0.18 5.27 30.06
CA LYS A 107 0.39 6.65 30.51
C LYS A 107 0.61 7.61 29.34
N HIS A 108 1.36 7.21 28.31
CA HIS A 108 1.53 8.03 27.10
C HIS A 108 0.20 8.21 26.34
N ALA A 109 -0.70 7.23 26.39
CA ALA A 109 -2.04 7.32 25.81
C ALA A 109 -2.99 8.24 26.60
N GLY A 110 -2.59 8.69 27.79
CA GLY A 110 -3.38 9.53 28.68
C GLY A 110 -4.52 8.77 29.36
N ILE A 111 -4.31 7.47 29.63
CA ILE A 111 -5.27 6.62 30.35
C ILE A 111 -4.76 6.47 31.79
N ALA A 112 -5.63 6.68 32.77
CA ALA A 112 -5.27 6.49 34.17
C ALA A 112 -5.17 4.98 34.49
N PRO A 113 -4.20 4.55 35.31
CA PRO A 113 -4.15 3.16 35.78
C PRO A 113 -5.48 2.74 36.41
N GLY A 114 -5.98 1.56 36.06
CA GLY A 114 -7.25 1.05 36.59
C GLY A 114 -8.52 1.69 36.02
N SER A 115 -8.42 2.47 34.93
CA SER A 115 -9.60 2.98 34.21
C SER A 115 -10.48 1.87 33.59
N GLY A 116 -9.98 0.63 33.56
CA GLY A 116 -10.69 -0.54 33.04
C GLY A 116 -11.08 -0.37 31.56
N SER A 117 -12.29 -0.82 31.22
CA SER A 117 -12.83 -0.82 29.85
C SER A 117 -13.33 0.54 29.35
N ASN A 118 -13.48 1.55 30.22
CA ASN A 118 -14.12 2.82 29.89
C ASN A 118 -13.08 3.94 29.73
N VAL A 119 -12.65 4.16 28.49
CA VAL A 119 -11.66 5.20 28.18
C VAL A 119 -12.34 6.34 27.44
N THR A 120 -12.23 7.56 27.94
CA THR A 120 -12.75 8.74 27.24
C THR A 120 -11.79 9.19 26.15
N VAL A 121 -12.34 9.49 24.97
CA VAL A 121 -11.63 10.19 23.89
C VAL A 121 -12.20 11.60 23.78
N ASN A 122 -11.31 12.59 23.82
CA ASN A 122 -11.68 14.00 23.72
C ASN A 122 -11.51 14.49 22.28
N ASN A 123 -12.61 14.82 21.62
CA ASN A 123 -12.61 15.42 20.28
C ASN A 123 -12.80 16.93 20.42
N GLU A 124 -11.72 17.62 20.78
CA GLU A 124 -11.73 19.08 20.86
C GLU A 124 -11.95 19.67 19.46
N ILE A 125 -12.90 20.60 19.36
CA ILE A 125 -13.11 21.38 18.14
C ILE A 125 -12.43 22.72 18.32
N PHE A 126 -11.75 23.17 17.28
CA PHE A 126 -11.12 24.49 17.24
C PHE A 126 -11.34 25.16 15.91
N GLU A 127 -11.22 26.48 15.88
CA GLU A 127 -11.39 27.28 14.67
C GLU A 127 -10.04 27.81 14.21
N LYS A 128 -9.77 27.71 12.91
CA LYS A 128 -8.58 28.28 12.26
C LYS A 128 -9.01 28.84 10.91
N GLU A 129 -8.69 30.12 10.66
CA GLU A 129 -9.03 30.79 9.39
C GLU A 129 -10.54 30.74 9.05
N GLY A 130 -11.41 30.76 10.06
CA GLY A 130 -12.87 30.69 9.88
C GLY A 130 -13.43 29.29 9.63
N MET A 131 -12.57 28.27 9.57
CA MET A 131 -12.95 26.86 9.40
C MET A 131 -12.85 26.13 10.73
N LYS A 132 -13.77 25.20 10.98
CA LYS A 132 -13.78 24.40 12.22
C LYS A 132 -13.12 23.05 11.98
N HIS A 133 -12.30 22.63 12.93
CA HIS A 133 -11.48 21.44 12.83
C HIS A 133 -11.60 20.58 14.09
N ILE A 134 -11.49 19.25 13.91
CA ILE A 134 -11.32 18.31 15.03
C ILE A 134 -9.83 18.21 15.35
N ASP A 135 -9.47 18.28 16.61
CA ASP A 135 -8.12 17.90 17.07
C ASP A 135 -8.02 16.38 17.23
N PHE A 136 -7.35 15.72 16.28
CA PHE A 136 -7.19 14.27 16.26
C PHE A 136 -6.14 13.74 17.25
N TYR A 137 -5.57 14.61 18.07
CA TYR A 137 -4.48 14.27 18.96
C TYR A 137 -4.81 13.16 19.97
N ASP A 138 -5.97 13.25 20.60
CA ASP A 138 -6.37 12.25 21.60
C ASP A 138 -6.66 10.91 20.93
N MET A 139 -7.35 10.91 19.79
CA MET A 139 -7.53 9.72 18.96
C MET A 139 -6.18 9.08 18.59
N ALA A 140 -5.21 9.87 18.12
CA ALA A 140 -3.90 9.37 17.73
C ALA A 140 -3.17 8.66 18.89
N LYS A 141 -3.25 9.20 20.11
CA LYS A 141 -2.73 8.56 21.32
C LYS A 141 -3.33 7.18 21.56
N LYS A 142 -4.66 7.08 21.53
CA LYS A 142 -5.38 5.82 21.76
C LYS A 142 -5.12 4.81 20.64
N ILE A 143 -5.04 5.26 19.39
CA ILE A 143 -4.71 4.41 18.24
C ILE A 143 -3.29 3.86 18.37
N ASN A 144 -2.32 4.66 18.82
CA ASN A 144 -0.97 4.16 19.04
C ASN A 144 -0.87 3.13 20.16
N LEU A 145 -1.73 3.20 21.18
CA LEU A 145 -1.82 2.16 22.21
C LEU A 145 -2.29 0.83 21.62
N VAL A 146 -3.39 0.85 20.86
CA VAL A 146 -3.90 -0.33 20.11
C VAL A 146 -2.84 -0.89 19.18
N ASN A 147 -2.13 -0.01 18.46
CA ASN A 147 -1.03 -0.43 17.58
C ASN A 147 0.09 -1.12 18.34
N THR A 148 0.39 -0.68 19.56
CA THR A 148 1.44 -1.25 20.40
C THR A 148 1.04 -2.64 20.92
N ALA A 149 -0.21 -2.80 21.37
CA ALA A 149 -0.75 -4.11 21.75
C ALA A 149 -0.69 -5.12 20.59
N ALA A 150 -0.98 -4.68 19.36
CA ALA A 150 -0.87 -5.52 18.17
C ALA A 150 0.59 -5.89 17.84
N VAL A 151 1.55 -4.98 18.02
CA VAL A 151 2.99 -5.30 17.86
C VAL A 151 3.46 -6.32 18.92
N HIS A 152 2.88 -6.28 20.12
CA HIS A 152 3.11 -7.28 21.17
C HIS A 152 2.31 -8.58 20.96
N ASN A 153 1.69 -8.75 19.78
CA ASN A 153 0.91 -9.93 19.38
C ASN A 153 -0.24 -10.29 20.34
N LYS A 154 -0.79 -9.32 21.07
CA LYS A 154 -1.83 -9.58 22.07
C LYS A 154 -3.15 -10.08 21.48
N TYR A 155 -3.44 -9.76 20.22
CA TYR A 155 -4.63 -10.24 19.50
C TYR A 155 -4.48 -11.65 18.93
N GLN A 156 -3.29 -12.23 18.94
CA GLN A 156 -3.07 -13.57 18.42
C GLN A 156 -3.46 -14.59 19.48
N LYS A 157 -4.35 -15.50 19.11
CA LYS A 157 -4.66 -16.68 19.93
C LYS A 157 -3.70 -17.78 19.51
N LYS A 158 -3.10 -18.46 20.49
CA LYS A 158 -2.28 -19.64 20.21
C LYS A 158 -3.23 -20.79 19.83
N ASP A 159 -2.95 -21.46 18.72
CA ASP A 159 -3.60 -22.72 18.38
C ASP A 159 -2.85 -23.82 19.13
N GLU A 160 -3.57 -24.48 20.03
CA GLU A 160 -3.02 -25.57 20.82
C GLU A 160 -2.85 -26.84 19.98
N ASN A 161 -3.62 -26.98 18.89
CA ASN A 161 -3.67 -28.18 18.07
C ASN A 161 -2.74 -28.13 16.85
N LYS A 162 -2.26 -26.94 16.45
CA LYS A 162 -1.33 -26.71 15.31
C LYS A 162 -1.66 -27.55 14.08
N ILE A 163 -2.88 -27.39 13.57
CA ILE A 163 -3.31 -28.11 12.36
C ILE A 163 -2.49 -27.58 11.16
N GLU A 164 -2.00 -28.48 10.31
CA GLU A 164 -1.31 -28.08 9.09
C GLU A 164 -2.31 -27.48 8.10
N PHE A 165 -1.93 -26.39 7.40
CA PHE A 165 -2.82 -25.65 6.52
C PHE A 165 -3.52 -26.50 5.44
N LYS A 166 -2.86 -27.58 4.99
CA LYS A 166 -3.41 -28.50 3.99
C LYS A 166 -4.66 -29.24 4.48
N ASP A 167 -4.78 -29.44 5.79
CA ASP A 167 -5.86 -30.18 6.45
C ASP A 167 -6.98 -29.24 6.92
N ASN A 168 -6.88 -27.94 6.62
CA ASN A 168 -7.92 -26.98 6.96
C ASN A 168 -9.16 -27.15 6.08
N GLU A 169 -10.31 -27.06 6.73
CA GLU A 169 -11.63 -27.08 6.08
C GLU A 169 -11.79 -25.93 5.08
N PRO A 170 -12.66 -26.07 4.05
CA PRO A 170 -13.06 -24.97 3.19
C PRO A 170 -13.48 -23.74 3.99
N PHE A 171 -13.10 -22.55 3.49
CA PHE A 171 -13.47 -21.31 4.14
C PHE A 171 -14.98 -21.08 4.03
N ASN A 172 -15.64 -20.95 5.19
CA ASN A 172 -17.04 -20.55 5.27
C ASN A 172 -17.13 -19.07 5.63
N SER A 173 -17.79 -18.29 4.78
CA SER A 173 -18.07 -16.87 5.02
C SER A 173 -18.97 -16.71 6.25
N ILE A 174 -18.74 -15.64 7.03
CA ILE A 174 -19.59 -15.27 8.16
C ILE A 174 -20.87 -14.63 7.62
N PRO A 175 -22.06 -15.23 7.87
CA PRO A 175 -23.32 -14.59 7.55
C PRO A 175 -23.44 -13.25 8.26
N GLN A 176 -23.91 -12.20 7.55
CA GLN A 176 -24.07 -10.86 8.12
C GLN A 176 -22.76 -10.29 8.71
N SER A 177 -21.61 -10.63 8.11
CA SER A 177 -20.36 -9.97 8.43
C SER A 177 -20.50 -8.46 8.21
N ARG A 178 -19.97 -7.68 9.16
CA ARG A 178 -19.95 -6.22 9.08
C ARG A 178 -18.76 -5.76 8.24
N VAL A 179 -17.60 -6.37 8.46
CA VAL A 179 -16.35 -6.00 7.81
C VAL A 179 -15.88 -7.17 6.97
N LYS A 180 -15.48 -6.89 5.74
CA LYS A 180 -14.81 -7.85 4.86
C LYS A 180 -13.62 -7.19 4.21
N TYR A 181 -12.49 -7.90 4.19
CA TYR A 181 -11.32 -7.44 3.46
C TYR A 181 -10.64 -8.57 2.71
N TYR A 182 -9.92 -8.19 1.65
CA TYR A 182 -8.97 -9.02 0.95
C TYR A 182 -7.56 -8.50 1.15
N SER A 183 -6.57 -9.38 1.25
CA SER A 183 -5.15 -9.05 1.31
C SER A 183 -4.37 -9.84 0.27
N ILE A 184 -3.74 -9.09 -0.64
CA ILE A 184 -2.96 -9.63 -1.76
C ILE A 184 -1.49 -9.42 -1.48
N ALA A 185 -0.69 -10.48 -1.52
CA ALA A 185 0.76 -10.40 -1.42
C ALA A 185 1.42 -11.29 -2.47
N ASN A 186 2.52 -10.87 -3.06
CA ASN A 186 3.31 -11.71 -3.96
C ASN A 186 4.79 -11.65 -3.58
N ASP A 187 5.61 -12.39 -4.31
CA ASP A 187 7.05 -12.46 -4.07
C ASP A 187 7.75 -11.09 -4.10
N SER A 188 7.15 -10.11 -4.76
CA SER A 188 7.73 -8.80 -5.03
C SER A 188 7.22 -7.72 -4.08
N TYR A 189 6.10 -7.95 -3.39
CA TYR A 189 5.43 -6.96 -2.55
C TYR A 189 4.42 -7.57 -1.56
N GLY A 190 4.39 -7.06 -0.33
CA GLY A 190 3.85 -7.76 0.85
C GLY A 190 2.57 -7.24 1.44
N GLY A 191 1.68 -6.70 0.62
CA GLY A 191 0.30 -6.44 1.05
C GLY A 191 -0.36 -5.27 0.34
N THR A 192 -1.38 -5.56 -0.43
CA THR A 192 -2.47 -4.63 -0.74
C THR A 192 -3.72 -5.14 -0.03
N PHE A 193 -4.32 -4.29 0.80
CA PHE A 193 -5.58 -4.59 1.48
C PHE A 193 -6.72 -3.89 0.75
N ILE A 194 -7.82 -4.59 0.50
CA ILE A 194 -9.05 -4.04 -0.08
C ILE A 194 -10.15 -4.31 0.93
N LEU A 195 -10.77 -3.27 1.48
CA LEU A 195 -11.62 -3.35 2.66
C LEU A 195 -12.97 -2.69 2.38
N ALA A 196 -14.04 -3.34 2.86
CA ALA A 196 -15.38 -2.78 2.96
C ALA A 196 -15.94 -2.98 4.39
N ASP A 197 -16.76 -2.03 4.83
CA ASP A 197 -17.45 -2.03 6.12
C ASP A 197 -18.90 -1.63 5.87
N THR A 198 -19.86 -2.44 6.31
CA THR A 198 -21.30 -2.17 6.10
C THR A 198 -21.78 -0.92 6.83
N ASN A 199 -21.00 -0.37 7.78
CA ASN A 199 -21.26 0.95 8.36
C ASN A 199 -20.96 2.12 7.40
N ILE A 200 -20.14 1.90 6.37
CA ILE A 200 -19.84 2.86 5.29
C ILE A 200 -20.11 2.15 3.94
N PRO A 201 -21.37 1.79 3.65
CA PRO A 201 -21.71 0.85 2.58
C PRO A 201 -21.52 1.42 1.16
N ASN A 202 -21.13 2.68 1.06
CA ASN A 202 -20.86 3.40 -0.17
C ASN A 202 -19.36 3.73 -0.32
N ALA A 203 -18.47 3.09 0.44
CA ALA A 203 -17.03 3.26 0.27
C ALA A 203 -16.29 1.92 0.27
N ILE A 204 -15.29 1.81 -0.61
CA ILE A 204 -14.32 0.71 -0.60
C ILE A 204 -12.91 1.31 -0.48
N PHE A 205 -12.14 0.78 0.46
CA PHE A 205 -10.79 1.26 0.76
C PHE A 205 -9.73 0.36 0.14
N VAL A 206 -8.83 0.93 -0.68
CA VAL A 206 -7.68 0.24 -1.28
C VAL A 206 -6.40 0.74 -0.62
N ILE A 207 -5.81 -0.08 0.25
CA ILE A 207 -4.74 0.31 1.16
C ILE A 207 -3.46 -0.41 0.77
N PHE A 208 -2.46 0.36 0.35
CA PHE A 208 -1.15 -0.17 -0.01
C PHE A 208 -0.17 -0.07 1.16
N ARG A 209 0.44 -1.21 1.51
CA ARG A 209 1.55 -1.28 2.49
C ARG A 209 2.83 -0.59 2.00
N GLY A 210 3.63 -0.06 2.91
CA GLY A 210 4.97 0.42 2.53
C GLY A 210 6.03 -0.67 2.46
N THR A 211 7.29 -0.22 2.39
CA THR A 211 8.45 -1.10 2.40
C THR A 211 8.56 -1.84 3.73
N TYR A 212 8.49 -3.16 3.65
CA TYR A 212 8.58 -4.07 4.80
C TYR A 212 9.74 -5.07 4.65
N SER A 213 10.48 -5.00 3.53
CA SER A 213 11.61 -5.88 3.24
C SER A 213 12.67 -5.17 2.41
N ALA A 214 13.92 -5.62 2.50
CA ALA A 214 14.99 -5.10 1.65
C ALA A 214 14.71 -5.31 0.13
N LYS A 215 13.90 -6.30 -0.25
CA LYS A 215 13.48 -6.54 -1.66
C LYS A 215 12.54 -5.44 -2.15
N SER A 216 11.52 -5.09 -1.35
CA SER A 216 10.63 -3.96 -1.63
C SER A 216 11.34 -2.60 -1.52
N ALA A 217 12.39 -2.47 -0.70
CA ALA A 217 13.29 -1.31 -0.72
C ALA A 217 14.18 -1.28 -1.99
N GLY A 218 14.50 -2.46 -2.51
CA GLY A 218 15.31 -2.65 -3.70
C GLY A 218 14.65 -2.11 -4.97
N THR A 219 13.32 -2.10 -5.07
CA THR A 219 12.57 -1.65 -6.26
C THR A 219 12.83 -0.19 -6.62
N TYR A 220 13.21 0.64 -5.64
CA TYR A 220 13.62 2.04 -5.84
C TYR A 220 15.04 2.24 -6.32
N THR A 221 15.92 1.30 -5.96
CA THR A 221 17.38 1.50 -6.05
C THR A 221 17.98 0.77 -7.24
N ARG A 222 17.17 0.06 -8.03
CA ARG A 222 17.65 -0.61 -9.23
C ARG A 222 18.03 0.45 -10.28
N PRO A 223 19.20 0.33 -10.93
CA PRO A 223 19.64 1.30 -11.94
C PRO A 223 18.66 1.49 -13.12
N ASP A 224 17.87 0.47 -13.45
CA ASP A 224 16.83 0.53 -14.48
C ASP A 224 15.61 1.36 -14.06
N SER A 225 15.41 1.57 -12.76
CA SER A 225 14.35 2.42 -12.17
C SER A 225 14.77 3.89 -12.06
N LEU A 226 16.00 4.23 -12.48
CA LEU A 226 16.50 5.61 -12.54
C LEU A 226 16.03 6.37 -13.78
N VAL A 227 15.34 5.72 -14.71
CA VAL A 227 14.76 6.33 -15.91
C VAL A 227 13.28 5.97 -15.96
N PRO A 228 12.38 6.93 -16.25
CA PRO A 228 10.97 6.63 -16.37
C PRO A 228 10.72 5.66 -17.52
N GLN A 229 9.91 4.64 -17.28
CA GLN A 229 9.56 3.62 -18.27
C GLN A 229 8.06 3.62 -18.50
N SER A 230 7.63 3.33 -19.73
CA SER A 230 6.22 3.19 -20.05
C SER A 230 5.58 2.09 -19.19
N GLY A 231 4.36 2.34 -18.71
CA GLY A 231 3.56 1.32 -18.02
C GLY A 231 3.31 0.11 -18.92
N ARG A 232 3.13 -1.08 -18.30
CA ARG A 232 2.87 -2.32 -19.04
C ARG A 232 1.55 -2.29 -19.83
N ALA A 233 0.61 -1.44 -19.43
CA ALA A 233 -0.71 -1.33 -20.07
C ALA A 233 -0.76 -0.36 -21.27
N GLY A 234 0.38 0.13 -21.79
CA GLY A 234 0.40 0.91 -23.03
C GLY A 234 -0.24 2.30 -22.97
N GLN A 235 -0.61 2.81 -21.80
CA GLN A 235 -1.37 4.06 -21.61
C GLN A 235 -0.58 5.37 -21.89
N GLY A 236 0.56 5.33 -22.59
CA GLY A 236 1.40 6.52 -22.85
C GLY A 236 2.08 7.14 -21.62
N HIS A 237 1.68 6.75 -20.40
CA HIS A 237 2.25 7.21 -19.15
C HIS A 237 3.55 6.49 -18.78
N LYS A 238 4.47 7.23 -18.16
CA LYS A 238 5.78 6.76 -17.73
C LYS A 238 5.92 6.85 -16.21
N TYR A 239 6.47 5.79 -15.64
CA TYR A 239 6.51 5.56 -14.20
C TYR A 239 7.89 5.11 -13.74
N LEU A 240 8.11 5.12 -12.43
CA LEU A 240 9.18 4.38 -11.81
C LEU A 240 8.84 2.89 -11.88
N TYR A 241 9.48 2.20 -12.82
CA TYR A 241 9.11 0.84 -13.25
C TYR A 241 8.92 -0.14 -12.09
N GLY A 242 9.82 -0.16 -11.12
CA GLY A 242 9.75 -1.09 -9.98
C GLY A 242 8.45 -1.00 -9.19
N ILE A 243 7.88 0.21 -9.05
CA ILE A 243 6.65 0.47 -8.29
C ILE A 243 5.43 0.19 -9.16
N SER A 244 5.37 0.76 -10.36
CA SER A 244 4.22 0.56 -11.24
C SER A 244 4.03 -0.90 -11.64
N ASN A 245 5.13 -1.65 -11.79
CA ASN A 245 5.08 -3.07 -12.05
C ASN A 245 4.39 -3.87 -10.94
N ILE A 246 4.54 -3.46 -9.67
CA ILE A 246 3.81 -4.07 -8.55
C ILE A 246 2.32 -3.83 -8.74
N THR A 247 1.90 -2.57 -8.93
CA THR A 247 0.48 -2.22 -9.14
C THR A 247 -0.12 -2.99 -10.31
N TYR A 248 0.54 -3.02 -11.47
CA TYR A 248 0.06 -3.77 -12.64
C TYR A 248 -0.03 -5.27 -12.39
N SER A 249 0.92 -5.85 -11.65
CA SER A 249 0.94 -7.30 -11.37
C SER A 249 -0.20 -7.77 -10.47
N THR A 250 -0.83 -6.86 -9.72
CA THR A 250 -1.93 -7.18 -8.81
C THR A 250 -3.24 -6.49 -9.20
N LEU A 251 -3.27 -5.75 -10.32
CA LEU A 251 -4.39 -4.89 -10.68
C LEU A 251 -5.69 -5.70 -10.83
N HIS A 252 -5.68 -6.79 -11.60
CA HIS A 252 -6.84 -7.64 -11.81
C HIS A 252 -7.38 -8.21 -10.50
N ASN A 253 -6.48 -8.69 -9.64
CA ASN A 253 -6.87 -9.19 -8.33
C ASN A 253 -7.50 -8.08 -7.47
N ILE A 254 -6.96 -6.86 -7.51
CA ILE A 254 -7.57 -5.71 -6.82
C ILE A 254 -8.98 -5.44 -7.37
N MET A 255 -9.15 -5.38 -8.69
CA MET A 255 -10.46 -5.10 -9.30
C MET A 255 -11.48 -6.22 -9.06
N SER A 256 -11.07 -7.49 -9.10
CA SER A 256 -11.94 -8.62 -8.75
C SER A 256 -12.32 -8.61 -7.27
N CYS A 257 -11.39 -8.27 -6.37
CA CYS A 257 -11.71 -8.06 -4.95
C CYS A 257 -12.71 -6.91 -4.76
N ILE A 258 -12.57 -5.80 -5.50
CA ILE A 258 -13.53 -4.69 -5.45
C ILE A 258 -14.90 -5.15 -5.92
N ASN A 259 -15.01 -5.88 -7.04
CA ASN A 259 -16.27 -6.42 -7.55
C ASN A 259 -16.98 -7.27 -6.48
N ASP A 260 -16.25 -8.18 -5.87
CA ASP A 260 -16.75 -9.01 -4.76
C ASP A 260 -17.25 -8.20 -3.56
N LEU A 261 -16.55 -7.11 -3.23
CA LEU A 261 -16.93 -6.25 -2.12
C LEU A 261 -18.14 -5.39 -2.45
N VAL A 262 -18.39 -5.07 -3.73
CA VAL A 262 -19.66 -4.45 -4.15
C VAL A 262 -20.83 -5.38 -3.82
N THR A 263 -20.72 -6.67 -4.15
CA THR A 263 -21.74 -7.66 -3.80
C THR A 263 -21.90 -7.83 -2.30
N PHE A 264 -20.80 -7.85 -1.54
CA PHE A 264 -20.83 -7.91 -0.08
C PHE A 264 -21.61 -6.72 0.53
N LEU A 265 -21.50 -5.54 -0.08
CA LEU A 265 -22.23 -4.34 0.34
C LEU A 265 -23.69 -4.31 -0.16
N GLY A 266 -24.10 -5.26 -1.00
CA GLY A 266 -25.43 -5.32 -1.62
C GLY A 266 -25.69 -4.17 -2.60
N LYS A 267 -24.65 -3.77 -3.36
CA LYS A 267 -24.66 -2.57 -4.23
C LYS A 267 -24.51 -2.87 -5.72
N GLU A 268 -24.54 -4.14 -6.12
CA GLU A 268 -24.36 -4.58 -7.51
C GLU A 268 -25.35 -3.97 -8.51
N SER A 269 -26.54 -3.59 -8.04
CA SER A 269 -27.58 -2.95 -8.87
C SER A 269 -27.57 -1.42 -8.82
N GLU A 270 -26.73 -0.81 -7.98
CA GLU A 270 -26.73 0.64 -7.74
C GLU A 270 -25.57 1.32 -8.46
N GLU A 271 -25.80 1.84 -9.66
CA GLU A 271 -24.75 2.50 -10.45
C GLU A 271 -24.14 3.72 -9.73
N LYS A 272 -22.80 3.84 -9.78
CA LYS A 272 -22.03 4.97 -9.24
C LYS A 272 -22.36 5.31 -7.76
N SER A 273 -22.76 4.32 -6.98
CA SER A 273 -23.09 4.46 -5.56
C SER A 273 -21.87 4.37 -4.63
N ILE A 274 -20.78 3.70 -5.07
CA ILE A 274 -19.60 3.43 -4.24
C ILE A 274 -18.41 4.29 -4.64
N GLN A 275 -17.80 4.94 -3.65
CA GLN A 275 -16.56 5.70 -3.77
C GLN A 275 -15.34 4.81 -3.47
N ILE A 276 -14.36 4.80 -4.38
CA ILE A 276 -13.03 4.24 -4.08
C ILE A 276 -12.20 5.29 -3.34
N ILE A 277 -11.61 4.86 -2.22
CA ILE A 277 -10.67 5.64 -1.42
C ILE A 277 -9.37 4.84 -1.34
N THR A 278 -8.26 5.38 -1.81
CA THR A 278 -6.96 4.71 -1.77
C THR A 278 -5.95 5.47 -0.92
N THR A 279 -5.13 4.73 -0.18
CA THR A 279 -4.10 5.29 0.68
C THR A 279 -2.90 4.39 0.81
N GLY A 280 -1.78 4.94 1.26
CA GLY A 280 -0.62 4.17 1.66
C GLY A 280 0.49 5.05 2.19
N HIS A 281 1.40 4.41 2.94
CA HIS A 281 2.60 5.05 3.49
C HIS A 281 3.86 4.58 2.77
N SER A 282 4.83 5.48 2.54
CA SER A 282 6.11 5.14 1.92
C SER A 282 5.91 4.58 0.49
N LEU A 283 6.36 3.35 0.23
CA LEU A 283 6.03 2.60 -1.00
C LEU A 283 4.55 2.52 -1.27
N GLY A 284 3.75 2.33 -0.22
CA GLY A 284 2.31 2.26 -0.33
C GLY A 284 1.72 3.56 -0.90
N GLY A 285 2.24 4.72 -0.49
CA GLY A 285 1.78 6.00 -1.02
C GLY A 285 2.13 6.18 -2.50
N GLY A 286 3.30 5.69 -2.92
CA GLY A 286 3.68 5.65 -4.33
C GLY A 286 2.79 4.71 -5.16
N LEU A 287 2.43 3.55 -4.60
CA LEU A 287 1.52 2.59 -5.23
C LEU A 287 0.10 3.14 -5.30
N ALA A 288 -0.42 3.77 -4.24
CA ALA A 288 -1.71 4.45 -4.23
C ALA A 288 -1.77 5.53 -5.32
N THR A 289 -0.75 6.39 -5.40
CA THR A 289 -0.65 7.42 -6.45
C THR A 289 -0.67 6.80 -7.86
N THR A 290 0.05 5.70 -8.06
CA THR A 290 0.08 5.02 -9.36
C THR A 290 -1.25 4.33 -9.68
N PHE A 291 -1.87 3.70 -8.68
CA PHE A 291 -3.16 3.03 -8.79
C PHE A 291 -4.25 4.01 -9.21
N SER A 292 -4.32 5.21 -8.63
CA SER A 292 -5.36 6.19 -8.99
C SER A 292 -5.34 6.58 -10.46
N LEU A 293 -4.16 6.72 -11.05
CA LEU A 293 -4.03 7.01 -12.48
C LEU A 293 -4.45 5.81 -13.34
N ILE A 294 -4.00 4.60 -12.97
CA ILE A 294 -4.34 3.37 -13.69
C ILE A 294 -5.84 3.08 -13.61
N PHE A 295 -6.43 3.22 -12.42
CA PHE A 295 -7.84 3.06 -12.14
C PHE A 295 -8.67 3.95 -13.06
N ASN A 296 -8.38 5.27 -13.08
CA ASN A 296 -9.13 6.20 -13.93
C ASN A 296 -8.98 5.89 -15.43
N GLY A 297 -7.82 5.40 -15.86
CA GLY A 297 -7.57 5.02 -17.24
C GLY A 297 -8.06 3.62 -17.65
N ARG A 298 -8.58 2.80 -16.73
CA ARG A 298 -8.99 1.40 -17.02
C ARG A 298 -10.35 1.00 -16.46
N LEU A 299 -11.00 1.81 -15.63
CA LEU A 299 -12.24 1.42 -14.95
C LEU A 299 -13.32 0.95 -15.94
N GLU A 300 -13.53 1.69 -17.03
CA GLU A 300 -14.53 1.34 -18.05
C GLU A 300 -14.26 -0.02 -18.69
N GLU A 301 -12.99 -0.35 -18.97
CA GLU A 301 -12.60 -1.68 -19.48
C GLU A 301 -12.95 -2.77 -18.46
N PHE A 302 -12.68 -2.53 -17.19
CA PHE A 302 -13.01 -3.48 -16.13
C PHE A 302 -14.51 -3.61 -15.90
N GLN A 303 -15.32 -2.56 -16.07
CA GLN A 303 -16.77 -2.61 -15.94
C GLN A 303 -17.44 -3.50 -17.00
N VAL A 304 -16.81 -3.67 -18.17
CA VAL A 304 -17.27 -4.63 -19.19
C VAL A 304 -17.03 -6.07 -18.73
N LEU A 305 -15.91 -6.33 -18.04
CA LEU A 305 -15.50 -7.67 -17.62
C LEU A 305 -16.06 -8.09 -16.25
N LEU A 306 -16.35 -7.11 -15.39
CA LEU A 306 -16.80 -7.23 -14.01
C LEU A 306 -17.98 -6.27 -13.82
N PRO A 307 -19.22 -6.69 -14.16
CA PRO A 307 -20.37 -5.79 -14.25
C PRO A 307 -20.73 -5.07 -12.95
N ASP A 308 -20.48 -5.67 -11.78
CA ASP A 308 -20.80 -5.04 -10.49
C ASP A 308 -19.94 -3.79 -10.25
N LEU A 309 -18.81 -3.66 -10.97
CA LEU A 309 -18.02 -2.42 -10.94
C LEU A 309 -18.75 -1.20 -11.52
N LYS A 310 -19.91 -1.36 -12.15
CA LYS A 310 -20.78 -0.22 -12.50
C LYS A 310 -21.26 0.54 -11.27
N ALA A 311 -21.27 -0.10 -10.10
CA ALA A 311 -21.55 0.56 -8.83
C ALA A 311 -20.46 1.56 -8.43
N ILE A 312 -19.26 1.46 -9.01
CA ILE A 312 -18.13 2.30 -8.65
C ILE A 312 -18.19 3.65 -9.36
N LYS A 313 -18.05 4.74 -8.59
CA LYS A 313 -17.84 6.10 -9.12
C LYS A 313 -16.54 6.16 -9.94
N SER A 314 -16.55 6.94 -11.02
CA SER A 314 -15.37 7.13 -11.88
C SER A 314 -14.27 7.96 -11.22
N GLU A 315 -14.62 8.70 -10.17
CA GLU A 315 -13.72 9.47 -9.33
C GLU A 315 -13.04 8.59 -8.28
N ILE A 316 -11.84 8.99 -7.87
CA ILE A 316 -11.10 8.31 -6.80
C ILE A 316 -10.50 9.31 -5.81
N TYR A 317 -10.65 9.04 -4.52
CA TYR A 317 -9.96 9.79 -3.46
C TYR A 317 -8.65 9.12 -3.11
N THR A 318 -7.58 9.89 -3.02
CA THR A 318 -6.22 9.38 -2.86
C THR A 318 -5.47 10.16 -1.79
N VAL A 319 -5.06 9.48 -0.72
CA VAL A 319 -4.20 10.03 0.33
C VAL A 319 -2.83 9.35 0.29
N SER A 320 -1.83 10.07 -0.19
CA SER A 320 -0.47 9.57 -0.39
C SER A 320 0.44 10.05 0.74
N VAL A 321 0.82 9.15 1.65
CA VAL A 321 1.60 9.48 2.85
C VAL A 321 3.06 9.12 2.63
N ALA A 322 3.97 10.08 2.83
CA ALA A 322 5.41 9.87 2.75
C ALA A 322 5.91 9.27 1.43
N ALA A 323 5.14 9.45 0.35
CA ALA A 323 5.42 8.76 -0.90
C ALA A 323 6.65 9.34 -1.61
N PRO A 324 7.47 8.50 -2.25
CA PRO A 324 8.50 8.95 -3.19
C PRO A 324 7.87 9.43 -4.50
N ARG A 325 8.67 10.06 -5.36
CA ARG A 325 8.26 10.42 -6.73
C ARG A 325 8.17 9.15 -7.58
N VAL A 326 7.02 8.92 -8.18
CA VAL A 326 6.76 7.68 -8.95
C VAL A 326 6.35 7.94 -10.40
N LEU A 327 6.05 9.19 -10.74
CA LEU A 327 5.57 9.60 -12.06
C LEU A 327 6.67 10.35 -12.81
N ALA A 328 6.79 10.12 -14.12
CA ALA A 328 7.56 10.99 -14.99
C ALA A 328 6.99 12.42 -14.98
N THR A 329 7.77 13.40 -15.42
CA THR A 329 7.35 14.81 -15.47
C THR A 329 6.02 14.99 -16.20
N GLU A 330 5.90 14.44 -17.42
CA GLU A 330 4.70 14.58 -18.24
C GLU A 330 3.51 13.82 -17.66
N THR A 331 3.77 12.66 -17.03
CA THR A 331 2.74 11.86 -16.36
C THR A 331 2.26 12.53 -15.08
N SER A 332 3.14 13.22 -14.37
CA SER A 332 2.83 13.98 -13.18
C SER A 332 2.00 15.23 -13.49
N GLU A 333 2.20 15.84 -14.66
CA GLU A 333 1.39 16.95 -15.16
C GLU A 333 0.00 16.44 -15.56
N ALA A 334 -0.07 15.36 -16.35
CA ALA A 334 -1.34 14.73 -16.70
C ALA A 334 -2.13 14.29 -15.45
N PHE A 335 -1.46 13.76 -14.42
CA PHE A 335 -2.09 13.48 -13.14
C PHE A 335 -2.64 14.76 -12.50
N CYS A 336 -1.86 15.84 -12.46
CA CYS A 336 -2.28 17.10 -11.88
C CYS A 336 -3.53 17.67 -12.58
N ASP A 337 -3.64 17.52 -13.90
CA ASP A 337 -4.82 17.93 -14.65
C ASP A 337 -6.08 17.13 -14.27
N LEU A 338 -5.93 15.89 -13.81
CA LEU A 338 -7.05 15.08 -13.29
C LEU A 338 -7.46 15.49 -11.86
N THR A 339 -6.63 16.27 -11.16
CA THR A 339 -6.95 16.78 -9.82
C THR A 339 -7.74 18.09 -9.81
N THR A 340 -8.04 18.62 -10.99
CA THR A 340 -8.79 19.86 -11.16
C THR A 340 -9.92 19.65 -12.16
N PRO A 341 -11.08 20.30 -11.98
CA PRO A 341 -12.07 20.45 -13.02
C PRO A 341 -11.46 21.04 -14.30
N LYS A 342 -11.87 20.57 -15.48
CA LYS A 342 -11.32 21.06 -16.76
C LYS A 342 -11.92 22.41 -17.21
N ASN A 343 -13.12 22.74 -16.75
CA ASN A 343 -13.84 23.97 -17.12
C ASN A 343 -14.30 24.70 -15.85
N GLU A 344 -14.05 26.00 -15.78
CA GLU A 344 -14.72 26.88 -14.82
C GLU A 344 -16.18 27.05 -15.28
N GLY A 345 -17.15 26.61 -14.46
CA GLY A 345 -18.58 26.84 -14.71
C GLY A 345 -19.40 25.61 -15.11
N ASP A 346 -18.77 24.46 -15.38
CA ASP A 346 -19.47 23.17 -15.35
C ASP A 346 -19.37 22.58 -13.94
N ASP A 347 -20.36 21.81 -13.50
CA ASP A 347 -20.34 20.94 -12.31
C ASP A 347 -19.26 19.83 -12.40
N ALA A 348 -18.13 20.09 -13.07
CA ALA A 348 -17.11 19.14 -13.42
C ALA A 348 -16.33 18.72 -12.17
N ILE A 349 -16.67 17.55 -11.65
CA ILE A 349 -16.00 16.96 -10.50
C ILE A 349 -14.62 16.43 -10.93
N PRO A 350 -13.53 16.68 -10.16
CA PRO A 350 -12.21 16.18 -10.53
C PRO A 350 -12.19 14.64 -10.53
N LYS A 351 -11.51 14.07 -11.53
CA LYS A 351 -11.39 12.61 -11.68
C LYS A 351 -10.55 11.97 -10.56
N ILE A 352 -9.62 12.72 -9.99
CA ILE A 352 -8.78 12.28 -8.87
C ILE A 352 -8.76 13.36 -7.79
N HIS A 353 -9.39 13.09 -6.66
CA HIS A 353 -9.22 13.90 -5.46
C HIS A 353 -7.93 13.47 -4.78
N PHE A 354 -6.91 14.34 -4.72
CA PHE A 354 -5.56 13.95 -4.27
C PHE A 354 -5.03 14.80 -3.11
N ARG A 355 -4.59 14.13 -2.04
CA ARG A 355 -3.81 14.74 -0.95
C ARG A 355 -2.52 13.97 -0.73
N ARG A 356 -1.41 14.69 -0.67
CA ARG A 356 -0.07 14.18 -0.35
C ARG A 356 0.38 14.73 0.98
N ILE A 357 0.81 13.86 1.89
CA ILE A 357 1.33 14.22 3.20
C ILE A 357 2.81 13.89 3.26
N ALA A 358 3.65 14.83 3.69
CA ALA A 358 5.08 14.59 3.88
C ALA A 358 5.60 15.24 5.15
N ALA A 359 6.46 14.53 5.89
CA ALA A 359 7.09 15.08 7.08
C ALA A 359 8.33 15.91 6.70
N ARG A 360 8.54 17.04 7.39
CA ARG A 360 9.78 17.81 7.24
C ARG A 360 10.99 16.98 7.68
N GLY A 361 12.02 16.95 6.84
CA GLY A 361 13.22 16.13 7.05
C GLY A 361 13.07 14.67 6.62
N ASP A 362 11.89 14.18 6.26
CA ASP A 362 11.75 12.84 5.70
C ASP A 362 12.42 12.77 4.31
N PRO A 363 13.42 11.88 4.11
CA PRO A 363 14.11 11.75 2.83
C PRO A 363 13.25 11.12 1.72
N VAL A 364 12.25 10.29 2.04
CA VAL A 364 11.56 9.45 1.04
C VAL A 364 10.80 10.28 0.00
N PRO A 365 10.03 11.32 0.36
CA PRO A 365 9.41 12.22 -0.60
C PRO A 365 10.40 12.99 -1.48
N GLY A 366 11.66 13.10 -1.03
CA GLY A 366 12.73 13.68 -1.82
C GLY A 366 13.31 12.75 -2.88
N LEU A 367 12.92 11.46 -2.88
CA LEU A 367 13.49 10.43 -3.75
C LEU A 367 12.50 9.97 -4.83
N PRO A 368 13.00 9.59 -6.02
CA PRO A 368 14.30 10.00 -6.56
C PRO A 368 14.39 11.55 -6.68
N PRO A 369 15.59 12.14 -6.72
CA PRO A 369 15.75 13.60 -6.75
C PRO A 369 15.05 14.26 -7.94
N SER A 370 14.47 15.45 -7.76
CA SER A 370 13.97 16.31 -8.84
C SER A 370 15.02 17.38 -9.21
N GLY A 371 15.17 17.70 -10.50
CA GLY A 371 16.09 18.73 -10.98
C GLY A 371 16.45 18.60 -12.47
N PRO A 372 17.08 19.63 -13.08
CA PRO A 372 17.42 19.65 -14.51
C PRO A 372 18.41 18.55 -14.95
N LYS A 373 19.18 18.04 -13.98
CA LYS A 373 20.11 16.90 -14.14
C LYS A 373 19.57 15.60 -13.52
N SER A 374 18.31 15.59 -13.08
CA SER A 374 17.70 14.49 -12.34
C SER A 374 16.91 13.54 -13.24
N THR A 375 16.50 12.43 -12.66
CA THR A 375 15.93 11.22 -13.25
C THR A 375 14.55 11.38 -13.91
N GLY A 376 14.08 12.61 -14.17
CA GLY A 376 12.83 12.86 -14.89
C GLY A 376 11.54 12.63 -14.11
N PHE A 377 11.62 12.38 -12.78
CA PHE A 377 10.46 12.12 -11.93
C PHE A 377 10.00 13.35 -11.15
N ARG A 378 8.69 13.46 -10.93
CA ARG A 378 8.03 14.54 -10.17
C ARG A 378 6.89 14.00 -9.32
N HIS A 379 6.55 14.74 -8.25
CA HIS A 379 5.26 14.58 -7.57
C HIS A 379 4.15 15.26 -8.36
N PRO A 380 2.90 14.76 -8.29
CA PRO A 380 1.73 15.48 -8.80
C PRO A 380 1.73 16.95 -8.39
N CYS A 381 1.45 17.82 -9.35
CA CYS A 381 1.42 19.27 -9.17
C CYS A 381 2.72 19.89 -8.61
N GLU A 382 3.89 19.25 -8.76
CA GLU A 382 5.17 19.81 -8.28
C GLU A 382 5.79 20.81 -9.27
N MET A 383 5.41 20.79 -10.54
CA MET A 383 5.94 21.73 -11.54
C MET A 383 5.54 23.16 -11.19
N ASP A 384 6.49 24.10 -11.28
CA ASP A 384 6.26 25.52 -11.04
C ASP A 384 5.64 25.90 -9.68
N LYS A 385 5.72 25.00 -8.69
CA LYS A 385 5.27 25.24 -7.30
C LYS A 385 5.90 26.45 -6.58
N ASP A 386 6.90 27.07 -7.19
CA ASP A 386 7.57 28.28 -6.68
C ASP A 386 7.09 29.57 -7.35
N LYS A 387 6.39 29.45 -8.48
CA LYS A 387 5.85 30.59 -9.21
C LYS A 387 4.44 30.85 -8.69
N LYS A 388 4.31 31.78 -7.74
CA LYS A 388 3.02 32.13 -7.09
C LYS A 388 1.88 32.43 -8.06
N SER A 389 2.19 32.86 -9.28
CA SER A 389 1.22 33.17 -10.34
C SER A 389 0.86 31.98 -11.25
N SER A 390 1.45 30.80 -11.06
CA SER A 390 1.16 29.64 -11.92
C SER A 390 -0.10 28.90 -11.44
N PRO A 391 -0.93 28.35 -12.35
CA PRO A 391 -2.04 27.48 -11.97
C PRO A 391 -1.61 26.29 -11.09
N ASN A 392 -0.41 25.78 -11.33
CA ASN A 392 0.15 24.68 -10.54
C ASN A 392 0.50 25.08 -9.10
N TYR A 393 0.72 26.36 -8.79
CA TYR A 393 1.01 26.80 -7.42
C TYR A 393 -0.18 26.55 -6.48
N GLU A 394 -1.38 26.94 -6.90
CA GLU A 394 -2.59 26.73 -6.10
C GLU A 394 -3.00 25.25 -6.06
N ARG A 395 -2.89 24.53 -7.19
CA ARG A 395 -3.06 23.07 -7.19
C ARG A 395 -2.07 22.37 -6.26
N HIS A 396 -0.82 22.81 -6.22
CA HIS A 396 0.19 22.27 -5.30
C HIS A 396 -0.20 22.55 -3.84
N LYS A 397 -0.61 23.78 -3.53
CA LYS A 397 -1.07 24.13 -2.18
C LYS A 397 -2.28 23.33 -1.75
N GLN A 398 -3.22 23.01 -2.64
CA GLN A 398 -4.37 22.19 -2.31
C GLN A 398 -3.95 20.72 -2.14
N THR A 399 -3.21 20.17 -3.09
CA THR A 399 -2.87 18.75 -3.08
C THR A 399 -1.78 18.37 -2.08
N TYR A 400 -0.95 19.31 -1.62
CA TYR A 400 0.17 19.01 -0.74
C TYR A 400 -0.02 19.53 0.67
N ARG A 401 0.39 18.73 1.66
CA ARG A 401 0.50 19.09 3.07
C ARG A 401 1.86 18.66 3.60
N HIS A 402 2.66 19.62 4.04
CA HIS A 402 3.82 19.38 4.88
C HIS A 402 3.38 19.26 6.33
N ILE A 403 3.98 18.34 7.08
CA ILE A 403 3.78 18.24 8.53
C ILE A 403 5.14 18.16 9.23
N THR A 404 5.26 18.64 10.46
CA THR A 404 6.43 18.29 11.29
C THR A 404 6.22 16.90 11.89
N GLY A 405 7.19 16.02 11.64
CA GLY A 405 7.25 14.76 12.38
C GLY A 405 7.64 15.07 13.83
N ALA A 406 7.03 14.39 14.79
CA ALA A 406 7.23 14.68 16.20
C ALA A 406 7.68 13.43 16.93
N ILE A 407 9.00 13.24 16.97
CA ILE A 407 9.64 12.08 17.55
C ILE A 407 10.72 12.59 18.50
N ASP A 408 10.70 12.11 19.73
CA ASP A 408 11.70 12.41 20.75
C ASP A 408 12.99 11.62 20.54
N THR A 409 13.97 11.84 21.42
CA THR A 409 15.27 11.15 21.37
C THR A 409 15.17 9.63 21.62
N LYS A 410 14.04 9.14 22.14
CA LYS A 410 13.77 7.73 22.42
C LYS A 410 12.91 7.06 21.35
N LEU A 411 12.71 7.71 20.20
CA LEU A 411 11.83 7.23 19.12
C LEU A 411 10.35 7.11 19.54
N ASN A 412 9.95 7.79 20.61
CA ASN A 412 8.56 7.95 21.00
C ASN A 412 7.99 9.20 20.36
N ILE A 413 6.67 9.23 20.22
CA ILE A 413 6.02 10.40 19.68
C ILE A 413 6.13 11.53 20.70
N ASN A 414 6.76 12.63 20.30
CA ASN A 414 6.70 13.84 21.08
C ASN A 414 5.34 14.49 20.86
N TYR A 415 4.38 14.11 21.69
CA TYR A 415 3.05 14.67 21.67
C TYR A 415 3.05 16.18 22.01
N ASN A 416 4.09 16.73 22.65
CA ASN A 416 4.15 18.16 22.96
C ASN A 416 4.70 19.02 21.81
N GLU A 417 5.30 18.42 20.78
CA GLU A 417 5.80 19.15 19.60
C GLU A 417 4.67 19.59 18.68
N ASP A 418 4.73 20.82 18.17
CA ASP A 418 3.73 21.34 17.23
C ASP A 418 3.78 20.54 15.91
N VAL A 419 2.61 20.30 15.33
CA VAL A 419 2.49 19.83 13.94
C VAL A 419 2.36 21.05 13.04
N ASP A 420 3.49 21.62 12.63
CA ASP A 420 3.52 22.73 11.69
C ASP A 420 3.09 22.22 10.31
N ALA A 421 1.88 22.63 9.91
CA ALA A 421 1.26 22.33 8.63
C ALA A 421 1.64 23.33 7.52
N ASP A 422 2.47 24.34 7.79
CA ASP A 422 2.77 25.38 6.80
C ASP A 422 3.51 24.81 5.59
N ASN A 423 2.84 24.90 4.45
CA ASN A 423 3.30 24.43 3.14
C ASN A 423 4.38 25.30 2.50
N VAL A 424 4.64 26.51 3.02
CA VAL A 424 5.30 27.57 2.23
C VAL A 424 6.68 27.98 2.77
N ARG A 425 7.04 27.68 4.02
CA ARG A 425 8.33 28.12 4.60
C ARG A 425 9.39 27.01 4.61
N ARG A 426 10.31 27.11 3.65
CA ARG A 426 11.44 26.20 3.40
C ARG A 426 12.64 26.49 4.32
N ARG A 427 12.57 26.12 5.60
CA ARG A 427 13.84 25.86 6.30
C ARG A 427 14.45 24.59 5.69
N HIS A 428 15.73 24.63 5.31
CA HIS A 428 16.42 23.42 4.90
C HIS A 428 16.58 22.50 6.11
N TYR A 429 15.89 21.36 6.08
CA TYR A 429 16.08 20.31 7.08
C TYR A 429 17.08 19.29 6.55
N ALA A 430 18.03 18.91 7.40
CA ALA A 430 18.88 17.76 7.12
C ALA A 430 17.99 16.51 7.00
N PRO A 431 18.24 15.63 6.01
CA PRO A 431 17.50 14.38 5.88
C PRO A 431 17.59 13.55 7.17
N ASN A 432 16.45 13.20 7.73
CA ASN A 432 16.32 12.40 8.93
C ASN A 432 15.34 11.24 8.66
N PRO A 433 15.84 10.01 8.41
CA PRO A 433 15.01 8.82 8.18
C PRO A 433 14.03 8.52 9.32
N ILE A 434 14.30 8.98 10.56
CA ILE A 434 13.38 8.82 11.68
C ILE A 434 12.08 9.59 11.42
N LYS A 435 12.12 10.74 10.74
CA LYS A 435 10.89 11.48 10.38
C LYS A 435 10.00 10.70 9.42
N HIS A 436 10.52 9.64 8.78
CA HIS A 436 9.74 8.72 7.94
C HIS A 436 8.83 7.75 8.74
N THR A 437 8.85 7.79 10.07
CA THR A 437 8.13 6.82 10.89
C THR A 437 6.98 7.41 11.68
N THR A 438 6.63 8.68 11.48
CA THR A 438 5.47 9.29 12.13
C THR A 438 4.78 10.32 11.24
N TYR A 439 3.47 10.19 11.08
CA TYR A 439 2.63 11.13 10.36
C TYR A 439 1.36 11.38 11.16
N LEU A 440 1.00 12.65 11.37
CA LEU A 440 -0.18 13.02 12.18
C LEU A 440 -0.19 12.37 13.57
N LYS A 441 1.01 12.28 14.18
CA LYS A 441 1.27 11.54 15.42
C LYS A 441 0.86 10.07 15.40
N ILE A 442 0.62 9.44 14.25
CA ILE A 442 0.49 7.99 14.13
C ILE A 442 1.88 7.37 13.96
N LYS A 443 2.21 6.38 14.80
CA LYS A 443 3.52 5.74 14.85
C LYS A 443 3.62 4.62 13.83
N PHE A 444 4.55 4.73 12.87
CA PHE A 444 4.93 3.70 11.90
C PHE A 444 6.25 2.99 12.28
N THR A 445 6.93 3.39 13.36
CA THR A 445 8.10 2.65 13.88
C THR A 445 7.67 1.23 14.31
N ASN A 446 8.59 0.26 14.22
CA ASN A 446 8.36 -1.20 14.35
C ASN A 446 7.64 -1.84 13.15
N ALA A 447 7.05 -1.04 12.26
CA ALA A 447 6.43 -1.49 11.01
C ALA A 447 7.33 -1.26 9.79
N VAL A 448 8.18 -0.24 9.81
CA VAL A 448 9.17 0.06 8.76
C VAL A 448 10.53 -0.52 9.16
N GLU A 449 11.12 -1.38 8.32
CA GLU A 449 12.53 -1.79 8.45
C GLU A 449 13.44 -0.60 8.12
N LEU A 450 13.59 0.35 9.05
CA LEU A 450 14.45 1.53 8.91
C LEU A 450 15.87 1.16 8.50
N MET A 451 16.42 0.08 9.07
CA MET A 451 17.74 -0.43 8.74
C MET A 451 17.79 -1.05 7.33
N GLY A 452 16.74 -1.76 6.92
CA GLY A 452 16.60 -2.29 5.55
C GLY A 452 16.52 -1.16 4.52
N PHE A 453 15.75 -0.11 4.83
CA PHE A 453 15.66 1.10 4.01
C PHE A 453 17.00 1.84 3.92
N ALA A 454 17.66 2.12 5.05
CA ALA A 454 18.98 2.77 5.06
C ALA A 454 20.03 1.93 4.31
N ALA A 455 20.05 0.62 4.53
CA ALA A 455 20.96 -0.30 3.84
C ALA A 455 20.63 -0.47 2.35
N SER A 456 19.38 -0.26 1.93
CA SER A 456 19.00 -0.34 0.51
C SER A 456 19.71 0.71 -0.34
N SER A 457 20.01 1.88 0.24
CA SER A 457 20.77 2.97 -0.38
C SER A 457 22.28 2.69 -0.49
N LEU A 458 22.79 1.68 0.23
CA LEU A 458 24.20 1.31 0.18
C LEU A 458 24.50 0.45 -1.07
N PRO A 459 25.71 0.57 -1.67
CA PRO A 459 26.13 -0.29 -2.77
C PRO A 459 26.02 -1.78 -2.43
N THR A 460 25.66 -2.62 -3.41
CA THR A 460 25.44 -4.08 -3.27
C THR A 460 26.56 -4.85 -2.56
N ARG A 461 27.80 -4.36 -2.61
CA ARG A 461 28.95 -4.96 -1.89
C ARG A 461 28.88 -4.85 -0.35
N PHE A 462 28.04 -3.96 0.18
CA PHE A 462 27.84 -3.74 1.62
C PHE A 462 26.50 -4.30 2.11
N LYS A 463 25.67 -4.85 1.21
CA LYS A 463 24.40 -5.46 1.58
C LYS A 463 24.69 -6.87 2.10
N LYS A 464 24.34 -7.15 3.37
CA LYS A 464 24.22 -8.53 3.86
C LYS A 464 23.11 -9.25 3.05
N PRO A 465 23.13 -10.60 2.95
CA PRO A 465 21.99 -11.34 2.42
C PRO A 465 20.75 -10.90 3.22
N SER A 466 19.84 -10.20 2.57
CA SER A 466 18.66 -9.69 3.23
C SER A 466 17.71 -10.85 3.52
N GLN A 467 17.10 -10.86 4.71
CA GLN A 467 15.95 -11.72 4.96
C GLN A 467 14.87 -11.40 3.93
N GLN A 468 14.62 -12.38 3.08
CA GLN A 468 13.69 -12.29 1.96
C GLN A 468 12.25 -12.29 2.51
N SER A 469 11.41 -11.40 1.98
CA SER A 469 9.97 -11.59 2.07
C SER A 469 9.56 -12.58 0.99
N GLU A 470 9.88 -13.85 1.21
CA GLU A 470 9.60 -14.89 0.22
C GLU A 470 8.32 -15.61 0.58
N THR A 471 7.26 -15.23 -0.10
CA THR A 471 6.23 -16.20 -0.49
C THR A 471 6.82 -17.00 -1.66
N THR A 472 7.63 -18.00 -1.33
CA THR A 472 8.15 -18.95 -2.31
C THR A 472 7.80 -20.37 -1.91
N THR A 473 7.71 -21.23 -2.91
CA THR A 473 7.80 -22.67 -2.66
C THR A 473 9.19 -23.03 -2.14
N ILE A 474 9.33 -24.25 -1.61
CA ILE A 474 10.64 -24.79 -1.20
C ILE A 474 11.63 -24.90 -2.36
N LYS A 475 11.15 -24.99 -3.60
CA LYS A 475 11.98 -24.93 -4.82
C LYS A 475 12.29 -23.51 -5.30
N GLY A 476 11.81 -22.49 -4.59
CA GLY A 476 12.05 -21.07 -4.89
C GLY A 476 11.12 -20.48 -5.96
N GLU A 477 10.00 -21.14 -6.30
CA GLU A 477 9.00 -20.55 -7.20
C GLU A 477 8.22 -19.44 -6.49
N SER A 478 8.06 -18.29 -7.14
CA SER A 478 7.28 -17.16 -6.63
C SER A 478 5.79 -17.52 -6.53
N VAL A 479 5.18 -17.31 -5.36
CA VAL A 479 3.73 -17.45 -5.18
C VAL A 479 3.07 -16.13 -4.82
N THR A 480 1.84 -15.97 -5.30
CA THR A 480 0.91 -14.92 -4.92
C THR A 480 -0.11 -15.50 -3.97
N ARG A 481 -0.38 -14.78 -2.89
CA ARG A 481 -1.33 -15.15 -1.87
C ARG A 481 -2.50 -14.20 -1.88
N LEU A 482 -3.67 -14.78 -1.69
CA LEU A 482 -4.92 -14.09 -1.42
C LEU A 482 -5.44 -14.54 -0.05
N ILE A 483 -5.72 -13.58 0.82
CA ILE A 483 -6.41 -13.82 2.10
C ILE A 483 -7.72 -13.04 2.07
N THR A 484 -8.78 -13.64 2.59
CA THR A 484 -10.00 -12.95 2.99
C THR A 484 -10.10 -12.94 4.51
N GLY A 485 -10.59 -11.85 5.09
CA GLY A 485 -10.97 -11.81 6.48
C GLY A 485 -12.33 -11.15 6.64
N GLU A 486 -13.17 -11.76 7.46
CA GLU A 486 -14.54 -11.33 7.72
C GLU A 486 -14.78 -11.23 9.21
N ALA A 487 -15.58 -10.25 9.63
CA ALA A 487 -15.96 -10.12 11.02
C ALA A 487 -17.30 -9.41 11.21
N THR A 488 -18.03 -9.83 12.23
CA THR A 488 -19.13 -9.03 12.81
C THR A 488 -18.60 -8.16 13.96
N ASN A 489 -17.70 -8.71 14.78
CA ASN A 489 -17.07 -8.06 15.93
C ASN A 489 -15.75 -8.78 16.30
N GLN A 490 -15.10 -8.42 17.41
CA GLN A 490 -13.84 -9.04 17.85
C GLN A 490 -13.96 -10.53 18.18
N ASP A 491 -15.15 -11.00 18.56
CA ASP A 491 -15.37 -12.38 19.00
C ASP A 491 -15.82 -13.28 17.85
N ASN A 492 -16.31 -12.70 16.75
CA ASN A 492 -16.74 -13.40 15.55
C ASN A 492 -15.93 -12.93 14.33
N MET A 493 -14.77 -13.55 14.13
CA MET A 493 -13.88 -13.33 12.99
C MET A 493 -13.56 -14.66 12.30
N ALA A 494 -13.45 -14.62 10.97
CA ALA A 494 -13.03 -15.76 10.17
C ALA A 494 -12.04 -15.32 9.11
N TYR A 495 -11.11 -16.20 8.79
CA TYR A 495 -10.07 -15.94 7.81
C TYR A 495 -10.00 -17.09 6.80
N GLY A 496 -9.92 -16.75 5.53
CA GLY A 496 -9.69 -17.69 4.44
C GLY A 496 -8.39 -17.36 3.74
N MET A 497 -7.65 -18.37 3.27
CA MET A 497 -6.42 -18.18 2.50
C MET A 497 -6.40 -19.10 1.30
N ASN A 498 -5.82 -18.61 0.21
CA ASN A 498 -5.36 -19.44 -0.88
C ASN A 498 -4.06 -18.88 -1.48
N VAL A 499 -3.29 -19.73 -2.15
CA VAL A 499 -2.02 -19.39 -2.79
C VAL A 499 -1.98 -19.93 -4.20
N MET A 500 -1.33 -19.17 -5.09
CA MET A 500 -1.22 -19.49 -6.51
C MET A 500 0.18 -19.16 -7.01
N LYS A 501 0.64 -19.82 -8.08
CA LYS A 501 1.94 -19.47 -8.67
C LYS A 501 1.84 -18.08 -9.28
N THR A 502 2.79 -17.19 -8.95
CA THR A 502 2.82 -15.83 -9.53
C THR A 502 3.00 -15.86 -11.04
N ALA A 503 3.59 -16.92 -11.60
CA ALA A 503 3.73 -17.10 -13.04
C ALA A 503 2.39 -17.23 -13.76
N ASP A 504 1.38 -17.81 -13.11
CA ASP A 504 0.05 -18.03 -13.68
C ASP A 504 -0.76 -16.73 -13.75
N LEU A 505 -0.39 -15.76 -12.90
CA LEU A 505 -0.90 -14.38 -12.90
C LEU A 505 -0.18 -13.44 -13.87
N ARG A 506 0.81 -13.92 -14.63
CA ARG A 506 1.51 -13.06 -15.59
C ARG A 506 0.72 -13.00 -16.89
N MET A 507 0.43 -11.77 -17.30
CA MET A 507 0.09 -11.44 -18.69
C MET A 507 1.18 -12.00 -19.62
N GLY A 508 0.76 -12.84 -20.56
CA GLY A 508 1.65 -13.65 -21.39
C GLY A 508 1.44 -13.44 -22.88
N THR A 509 0.40 -12.69 -23.26
CA THR A 509 0.02 -12.51 -24.65
C THR A 509 0.09 -11.04 -25.05
N ASP A 510 0.16 -10.78 -26.36
CA ASP A 510 -0.01 -9.43 -26.90
C ASP A 510 -1.50 -9.03 -26.91
N ASP A 511 -2.41 -9.94 -26.52
CA ASP A 511 -3.85 -9.74 -26.44
C ASP A 511 -4.27 -9.43 -24.99
N ARG A 512 -4.41 -8.13 -24.74
CA ARG A 512 -4.79 -7.59 -23.43
C ARG A 512 -6.15 -8.11 -22.95
N GLU A 513 -7.14 -8.25 -23.82
CA GLU A 513 -8.49 -8.65 -23.42
C GLU A 513 -8.53 -10.12 -23.00
N ALA A 514 -7.83 -10.98 -23.76
CA ALA A 514 -7.68 -12.39 -23.42
C ALA A 514 -6.97 -12.58 -22.06
N ASP A 515 -5.92 -11.81 -21.82
CA ASP A 515 -5.20 -11.82 -20.54
C ASP A 515 -6.10 -11.35 -19.38
N ASP A 516 -6.91 -10.30 -19.58
CA ASP A 516 -7.84 -9.79 -18.57
C ASP A 516 -8.89 -10.85 -18.19
N LYS A 517 -9.54 -11.49 -19.18
CA LYS A 517 -10.53 -12.56 -18.95
C LYS A 517 -9.93 -13.76 -18.21
N LYS A 518 -8.73 -14.18 -18.61
CA LYS A 518 -8.02 -15.29 -17.97
C LYS A 518 -7.74 -15.00 -16.49
N LEU A 519 -7.25 -13.80 -16.18
CA LEU A 519 -6.90 -13.41 -14.82
C LEU A 519 -8.13 -13.31 -13.91
N ILE A 520 -9.25 -12.80 -14.43
CA ILE A 520 -10.52 -12.74 -13.69
C ILE A 520 -11.06 -14.15 -13.42
N GLY A 521 -11.09 -15.02 -14.43
CA GLY A 521 -11.52 -16.41 -14.25
C GLY A 521 -10.68 -17.13 -13.19
N PHE A 522 -9.36 -16.92 -13.24
CA PHE A 522 -8.44 -17.50 -12.26
C PHE A 522 -8.68 -17.01 -10.83
N PHE A 523 -8.97 -15.71 -10.65
CA PHE A 523 -9.31 -15.16 -9.34
C PHE A 523 -10.54 -15.87 -8.72
N ASN A 524 -11.60 -16.06 -9.52
CA ASN A 524 -12.81 -16.74 -9.04
C ASN A 524 -12.50 -18.18 -8.58
N THR A 525 -11.65 -18.89 -9.32
CA THR A 525 -11.26 -20.25 -8.92
C THR A 525 -10.42 -20.26 -7.65
N VAL A 526 -9.51 -19.31 -7.47
CA VAL A 526 -8.75 -19.17 -6.21
C VAL A 526 -9.68 -18.89 -5.04
N LYS A 527 -10.63 -17.97 -5.21
CA LYS A 527 -11.59 -17.58 -4.16
C LYS A 527 -12.46 -18.76 -3.72
N ASN A 528 -13.00 -19.51 -4.67
CA ASN A 528 -13.88 -20.64 -4.38
C ASN A 528 -13.17 -21.81 -3.69
N ASN A 529 -11.84 -21.87 -3.79
CA ASN A 529 -11.02 -22.91 -3.16
C ASN A 529 -10.23 -22.38 -1.95
N MET A 530 -10.68 -21.29 -1.32
CA MET A 530 -10.06 -20.82 -0.07
C MET A 530 -10.26 -21.82 1.06
N LYS A 531 -9.21 -22.04 1.83
CA LYS A 531 -9.27 -22.82 3.08
C LYS A 531 -9.30 -21.90 4.27
N THR A 532 -9.95 -22.34 5.34
CA THR A 532 -9.96 -21.64 6.62
C THR A 532 -8.53 -21.46 7.12
N LEU A 533 -8.23 -20.32 7.71
CA LEU A 533 -6.94 -20.00 8.27
C LEU A 533 -7.06 -19.90 9.80
N SER A 534 -6.23 -20.66 10.52
CA SER A 534 -6.22 -20.64 11.98
C SER A 534 -5.76 -19.29 12.54
N HIS A 535 -6.19 -18.99 13.76
CA HIS A 535 -5.94 -17.71 14.44
C HIS A 535 -4.50 -17.54 14.95
N ASP A 536 -3.65 -18.56 14.81
CA ASP A 536 -2.29 -18.61 15.34
C ASP A 536 -1.19 -18.38 14.29
N HIS A 537 -1.56 -18.21 13.01
CA HIS A 537 -0.59 -17.95 11.96
C HIS A 537 0.03 -16.55 12.10
N THR A 538 1.08 -16.48 12.92
CA THR A 538 1.80 -15.26 13.33
C THR A 538 2.64 -14.64 12.20
N GLU A 539 3.14 -15.45 11.26
CA GLU A 539 4.02 -15.01 10.19
C GLU A 539 3.43 -15.24 8.79
N LEU A 540 2.20 -14.78 8.60
CA LEU A 540 1.57 -14.83 7.29
C LEU A 540 2.47 -14.23 6.18
N HIS A 541 3.31 -13.24 6.45
CA HIS A 541 4.18 -12.68 5.39
C HIS A 541 5.37 -13.56 4.99
N LYS A 542 5.63 -14.70 5.65
CA LYS A 542 6.80 -15.57 5.45
C LYS A 542 6.42 -17.06 5.44
N VAL A 543 5.34 -17.42 4.76
CA VAL A 543 4.98 -18.84 4.63
C VAL A 543 5.74 -19.45 3.47
N GLN A 544 6.59 -20.44 3.77
CA GLN A 544 7.12 -21.36 2.76
C GLN A 544 6.13 -22.51 2.61
N PHE A 545 5.78 -22.84 1.37
CA PHE A 545 4.88 -23.97 1.06
C PHE A 545 5.69 -25.12 0.48
N GLU A 546 5.39 -26.34 0.93
CA GLU A 546 5.85 -27.56 0.29
C GLU A 546 5.28 -27.64 -1.14
N GLU A 547 6.05 -28.13 -2.10
CA GLU A 547 5.64 -28.14 -3.51
C GLU A 547 4.37 -29.00 -3.74
N ASN A 548 4.25 -30.08 -2.97
CA ASN A 548 3.10 -30.97 -2.99
C ASN A 548 1.83 -30.28 -2.46
N GLU A 549 1.96 -29.35 -1.52
CA GLU A 549 0.83 -28.54 -1.04
C GLU A 549 0.39 -27.55 -2.10
N LEU A 550 1.34 -26.89 -2.77
CA LEU A 550 1.01 -25.93 -3.82
C LEU A 550 0.39 -26.60 -5.04
N HIS A 551 0.84 -27.80 -5.42
CA HIS A 551 0.23 -28.53 -6.53
C HIS A 551 -1.19 -28.99 -6.21
N LYS A 552 -1.51 -29.36 -4.97
CA LYS A 552 -2.90 -29.66 -4.58
C LYS A 552 -3.77 -28.40 -4.61
N LEU A 553 -3.33 -27.33 -3.93
CA LEU A 553 -4.05 -26.05 -3.91
C LEU A 553 -4.21 -25.44 -5.30
N SER A 554 -3.20 -25.55 -6.16
CA SER A 554 -3.23 -25.02 -7.52
C SER A 554 -3.95 -25.93 -8.53
N ALA A 555 -3.92 -27.25 -8.38
CA ALA A 555 -4.61 -28.17 -9.30
C ALA A 555 -6.11 -28.21 -9.04
N GLU A 556 -6.52 -28.10 -7.76
CA GLU A 556 -7.91 -27.86 -7.35
C GLU A 556 -8.36 -26.48 -7.86
N ALA A 557 -7.50 -25.46 -7.78
CA ALA A 557 -7.77 -24.11 -8.29
C ALA A 557 -7.63 -23.93 -9.81
N SER A 558 -7.09 -24.89 -10.56
CA SER A 558 -7.03 -24.82 -12.03
C SER A 558 -8.15 -25.59 -12.71
N GLY A 559 -9.05 -26.22 -11.95
CA GLY A 559 -10.21 -26.92 -12.49
C GLY A 559 -9.83 -28.04 -13.47
N THR A 560 -8.71 -28.72 -13.25
CA THR A 560 -8.37 -29.92 -14.03
C THR A 560 -9.40 -31.00 -13.67
N GLN A 561 -10.49 -31.05 -14.44
CA GLN A 561 -11.48 -32.11 -14.35
C GLN A 561 -10.73 -33.45 -14.40
N ALA A 562 -10.99 -34.31 -13.43
CA ALA A 562 -10.62 -35.71 -13.53
C ALA A 562 -11.16 -36.23 -14.88
N GLU A 563 -10.28 -36.80 -15.70
CA GLU A 563 -10.65 -37.45 -16.95
C GLU A 563 -11.81 -38.41 -16.68
N ALA A 564 -12.99 -38.07 -17.22
CA ALA A 564 -14.11 -38.99 -17.28
C ALA A 564 -13.68 -40.20 -18.14
N ALA A 565 -14.04 -41.39 -17.68
CA ALA A 565 -13.75 -42.67 -18.32
C ALA A 565 -14.09 -42.65 -19.83
N PRO A 566 -13.32 -43.37 -20.67
CA PRO A 566 -13.45 -43.27 -22.11
C PRO A 566 -14.76 -43.89 -22.56
N VAL A 567 -15.63 -43.08 -23.18
CA VAL A 567 -16.72 -43.55 -24.01
C VAL A 567 -16.15 -43.85 -25.39
N GLU A 568 -16.26 -45.10 -25.83
CA GLU A 568 -15.89 -45.53 -27.18
C GLU A 568 -16.68 -44.75 -28.24
N ALA A 569 -15.95 -44.06 -29.12
CA ALA A 569 -16.48 -43.46 -30.34
C ALA A 569 -15.80 -44.11 -31.57
N PRO A 570 -16.51 -44.21 -32.70
CA PRO A 570 -16.12 -45.07 -33.82
C PRO A 570 -14.96 -44.50 -34.65
N ALA A 571 -14.32 -45.41 -35.39
CA ALA A 571 -13.06 -45.25 -36.10
C ALA A 571 -12.97 -44.01 -37.03
N PRO A 572 -11.83 -43.29 -37.05
CA PRO A 572 -11.62 -42.15 -37.94
C PRO A 572 -11.11 -42.56 -39.33
N ALA A 573 -11.54 -41.81 -40.35
CA ALA A 573 -11.01 -41.80 -41.70
C ALA A 573 -9.54 -41.28 -41.76
N PRO A 574 -8.76 -41.61 -42.81
CA PRO A 574 -7.31 -41.39 -42.83
C PRO A 574 -6.94 -39.90 -42.96
N ALA A 575 -5.96 -39.49 -42.14
CA ALA A 575 -5.46 -38.12 -42.03
C ALA A 575 -4.52 -37.71 -43.17
N ALA A 576 -4.61 -36.43 -43.57
CA ALA A 576 -3.62 -35.74 -44.39
C ALA A 576 -2.34 -35.44 -43.58
N PRO A 577 -1.15 -35.36 -44.21
CA PRO A 577 0.12 -35.22 -43.51
C PRO A 577 0.34 -33.80 -42.95
N ALA A 578 0.71 -33.73 -41.68
CA ALA A 578 1.08 -32.49 -40.97
C ALA A 578 2.50 -31.99 -41.35
N PRO A 579 2.75 -30.67 -41.35
CA PRO A 579 4.06 -30.09 -41.61
C PRO A 579 5.04 -30.27 -40.43
N ALA A 580 6.32 -30.46 -40.76
CA ALA A 580 7.39 -30.80 -39.84
C ALA A 580 7.73 -29.69 -38.81
N ALA A 581 7.66 -30.05 -37.51
CA ALA A 581 8.10 -29.23 -36.40
C ALA A 581 9.64 -29.21 -36.25
N GLY A 582 10.29 -28.23 -36.88
CA GLY A 582 11.75 -28.06 -36.89
C GLY A 582 12.30 -26.75 -36.31
N GLY A 583 11.74 -26.21 -35.22
CA GLY A 583 12.09 -24.84 -34.76
C GLY A 583 12.95 -24.71 -33.48
N ALA A 584 12.74 -25.55 -32.47
CA ALA A 584 13.17 -25.22 -31.10
C ALA A 584 14.67 -25.47 -30.80
N LYS A 585 15.29 -26.49 -31.40
CA LYS A 585 16.70 -26.85 -31.09
C LYS A 585 17.74 -25.88 -31.70
N LYS A 586 17.40 -25.16 -32.77
CA LYS A 586 18.33 -24.24 -33.47
C LYS A 586 18.56 -22.93 -32.70
N ARG A 587 17.53 -22.40 -32.01
CA ARG A 587 17.59 -21.15 -31.22
C ARG A 587 18.48 -21.26 -29.96
N ARG A 588 18.54 -22.43 -29.31
CA ARG A 588 19.33 -22.63 -28.08
C ARG A 588 20.85 -22.68 -28.34
N ARG A 589 21.27 -23.14 -29.53
CA ARG A 589 22.71 -23.18 -29.93
C ARG A 589 23.26 -21.79 -30.30
N THR A 590 22.46 -20.88 -30.84
CA THR A 590 22.90 -19.52 -31.21
C THR A 590 23.10 -18.60 -30.00
N GLN A 591 22.29 -18.73 -28.94
CA GLN A 591 22.46 -17.92 -27.72
C GLN A 591 23.74 -18.29 -26.93
N LYS A 592 24.09 -19.59 -26.83
CA LYS A 592 25.31 -20.06 -26.15
C LYS A 592 26.59 -19.57 -26.85
N LYS A 593 26.58 -19.47 -28.20
CA LYS A 593 27.69 -18.88 -28.97
C LYS A 593 27.83 -17.36 -28.74
N LYS A 594 26.72 -16.60 -28.66
CA LYS A 594 26.77 -15.14 -28.38
C LYS A 594 27.31 -14.81 -26.99
N ALA A 595 26.91 -15.57 -25.96
CA ALA A 595 27.42 -15.39 -24.58
C ALA A 595 28.94 -15.64 -24.47
N THR A 596 29.44 -16.67 -25.17
CA THR A 596 30.86 -17.02 -25.17
C THR A 596 31.73 -15.96 -25.87
N LYS A 597 31.23 -15.36 -26.97
CA LYS A 597 31.93 -14.27 -27.68
C LYS A 597 32.02 -12.99 -26.83
N LYS A 598 30.95 -12.65 -26.09
CA LYS A 598 30.92 -11.50 -25.16
C LYS A 598 31.92 -11.67 -24.00
N ARG A 599 32.04 -12.89 -23.44
CA ARG A 599 33.00 -13.20 -22.36
C ARG A 599 34.46 -13.12 -22.83
N LYS A 600 34.77 -13.57 -24.05
CA LYS A 600 36.10 -13.42 -24.67
C LYS A 600 36.45 -11.95 -24.93
N ALA A 601 35.50 -11.15 -25.42
CA ALA A 601 35.71 -9.71 -25.64
C ALA A 601 36.00 -8.93 -24.34
N MET A 602 35.27 -9.22 -23.25
CA MET A 602 35.55 -8.62 -21.94
C MET A 602 36.92 -9.00 -21.38
N LYS A 603 37.34 -10.27 -21.53
CA LYS A 603 38.70 -10.71 -21.11
C LYS A 603 39.78 -9.96 -21.89
N LYS A 604 39.61 -9.75 -23.21
CA LYS A 604 40.55 -8.96 -24.04
C LYS A 604 40.60 -7.50 -23.55
N ARG A 605 39.45 -6.85 -23.33
CA ARG A 605 39.36 -5.46 -22.85
C ARG A 605 40.00 -5.26 -21.47
N ARG A 606 39.82 -6.21 -20.54
CA ARG A 606 40.51 -6.20 -19.23
C ARG A 606 42.02 -6.32 -19.35
N LYS A 607 42.54 -7.18 -20.24
CA LYS A 607 43.99 -7.28 -20.50
C LYS A 607 44.55 -5.98 -21.08
N THR A 608 43.85 -5.34 -22.01
CA THR A 608 44.25 -4.04 -22.59
C THR A 608 44.29 -2.92 -21.54
N MET A 609 43.28 -2.85 -20.66
CA MET A 609 43.28 -1.87 -19.57
C MET A 609 44.41 -2.08 -18.56
N LYS A 610 44.74 -3.34 -18.22
CA LYS A 610 45.89 -3.65 -17.36
C LYS A 610 47.21 -3.20 -18.00
N LYS A 611 47.40 -3.42 -19.32
CA LYS A 611 48.57 -2.92 -20.05
C LYS A 611 48.64 -1.38 -20.01
N ARG A 612 47.54 -0.67 -20.35
CA ARG A 612 47.49 0.80 -20.29
C ARG A 612 47.84 1.36 -18.90
N ARG A 613 47.31 0.76 -17.82
CA ARG A 613 47.64 1.17 -16.44
C ARG A 613 49.13 1.00 -16.12
N LYS A 614 49.77 -0.09 -16.57
CA LYS A 614 51.22 -0.29 -16.39
C LYS A 614 52.02 0.76 -17.17
N THR A 615 51.63 1.09 -18.40
CA THR A 615 52.31 2.12 -19.21
C THR A 615 52.19 3.51 -18.60
N ILE A 616 51.02 3.87 -18.07
CA ILE A 616 50.81 5.14 -17.37
C ILE A 616 51.67 5.22 -16.09
N LYS A 617 51.74 4.13 -15.31
CA LYS A 617 52.61 4.07 -14.12
C LYS A 617 54.09 4.23 -14.50
N LYS A 618 54.57 3.58 -15.58
CA LYS A 618 55.94 3.78 -16.07
C LYS A 618 56.20 5.25 -16.45
N ARG A 619 55.31 5.87 -17.25
CA ARG A 619 55.45 7.29 -17.66
C ARG A 619 55.48 8.26 -16.47
N LYS A 620 54.68 8.02 -15.43
CA LYS A 620 54.70 8.83 -14.20
C LYS A 620 56.00 8.64 -13.40
N GLY A 621 56.57 7.43 -13.40
CA GLY A 621 57.88 7.16 -12.79
C GLY A 621 59.03 7.87 -13.51
N THR A 622 59.04 7.88 -14.84
CA THR A 622 60.08 8.53 -15.64
C THR A 622 60.05 10.05 -15.50
N LYS A 623 58.86 10.68 -15.48
CA LYS A 623 58.73 12.13 -15.24
C LYS A 623 59.25 12.54 -13.85
N ARG A 624 59.03 11.72 -12.81
CA ARG A 624 59.56 11.97 -11.46
C ARG A 624 61.08 11.84 -11.35
N ARG A 625 61.73 11.10 -12.26
CA ARG A 625 63.20 10.98 -12.34
C ARG A 625 63.87 12.06 -13.19
N GLN A 626 63.11 12.82 -13.97
CA GLN A 626 63.61 13.98 -14.73
C GLN A 626 63.41 15.31 -14.00
N GLN A 627 62.66 15.29 -12.88
CA GLN A 627 62.43 16.45 -11.99
C GLN A 627 63.23 16.37 -10.68
N LYS A 628 64.00 15.29 -10.50
CA LYS A 628 65.11 15.17 -9.57
C LYS A 628 66.37 15.16 -10.40
#